data_AF-A0A9J6F718-F1
#
_entry.id   AF-A0A9J6F718-F1
#
_cell.length_a   1.000
_cell.length_b   1.000
_cell.length_c   1.000
_cell.angle_alpha   90.00
_cell.angle_beta   90.00
_cell.angle_gamma   90.00
#
_symmetry.space_group_name_H-M   'P 1'
#
loop_
_entity.id
_entity.type
_entity.pdbx_description
1 polymer ?
#
loop_
_entity_poly.entity_id
_entity_poly.type
_entity_poly.pdbx_seq_one_letter_code
_entity_poly.pdbx_strand_id
1 'polypeptide(L)'
;MIRDLWKLVHVPALTFANAVVCLSARGRDVLERRQREVGRIAVGCHGSVANEAVQGDLGWSSFAAREASSKLAFYNRLLNMHRDRWARRVFEYLSATCLRTQWTRRIYHLQQKFGLTQDPIRVHSVGAYAQAVRQRVREVEDAAWQLALTDKETLSFYGQHKNSIKAVRLYDNSVGSALLFETRAGALRTLTRQQVFDETVTCVLCRACGNSDETIEHLVLQCDALGEPVSQTALAVALGFEDSEGEVQTVAVSRTKRRLEQWRAACSTAKHSERSGKKCL
;
A
#
# COMPACT_ATOMS: atom_id res chain seq x y z
N MET A 1 -1.80 -9.69 12.99
CA MET A 1 -2.48 -10.98 12.74
C MET A 1 -2.97 -11.12 11.30
N ILE A 2 -3.95 -10.34 10.81
CA ILE A 2 -4.47 -10.47 9.42
C ILE A 2 -3.38 -10.24 8.36
N ARG A 3 -2.56 -9.20 8.54
CA ARG A 3 -1.44 -8.90 7.64
C ARG A 3 -0.49 -10.09 7.47
N ASP A 4 -0.14 -10.72 8.59
CA ASP A 4 0.84 -11.79 8.62
C ASP A 4 0.22 -13.10 8.08
N LEU A 5 -1.04 -13.36 8.40
CA LEU A 5 -1.82 -14.47 7.82
C LEU A 5 -1.90 -14.38 6.28
N TRP A 6 -2.18 -13.19 5.75
CA TRP A 6 -2.20 -12.96 4.30
C TRP A 6 -0.85 -13.27 3.65
N LYS A 7 0.24 -12.72 4.20
CA LYS A 7 1.60 -12.92 3.64
C LYS A 7 2.10 -14.36 3.79
N LEU A 8 1.84 -15.02 4.92
CA LEU A 8 2.44 -16.31 5.25
C LEU A 8 1.62 -17.51 4.74
N VAL A 9 0.31 -17.36 4.61
CA VAL A 9 -0.59 -18.47 4.26
C VAL A 9 -1.24 -18.26 2.89
N HIS A 10 -1.98 -17.16 2.74
CA HIS A 10 -2.80 -16.96 1.53
C HIS A 10 -1.95 -16.67 0.28
N VAL A 11 -0.97 -15.78 0.36
CA VAL A 11 -0.13 -15.43 -0.80
C VAL A 11 0.62 -16.66 -1.35
N PRO A 12 1.30 -17.50 -0.53
CA PRO A 12 1.91 -18.73 -1.03
C PRO A 12 0.92 -19.69 -1.68
N ALA A 13 -0.26 -19.89 -1.09
CA ALA A 13 -1.30 -20.76 -1.66
C ALA A 13 -1.82 -20.23 -3.00
N LEU A 14 -2.10 -18.92 -3.10
CA LEU A 14 -2.62 -18.28 -4.31
C LEU A 14 -1.57 -18.15 -5.42
N THR A 15 -0.29 -18.14 -5.07
CA THR A 15 0.83 -18.07 -6.02
C THR A 15 1.52 -19.43 -6.23
N PHE A 16 0.88 -20.52 -5.80
CA PHE A 16 1.37 -21.85 -6.07
C PHE A 16 1.50 -22.08 -7.58
N ALA A 17 2.61 -22.71 -8.00
CA ALA A 17 2.96 -22.96 -9.40
C ALA A 17 2.99 -21.72 -10.31
N ASN A 18 3.09 -20.51 -9.77
CA ASN A 18 3.09 -19.26 -10.54
C ASN A 18 4.27 -19.16 -11.54
N ALA A 19 5.34 -19.93 -11.35
CA ALA A 19 6.44 -20.05 -12.31
C ALA A 19 6.01 -20.66 -13.67
N VAL A 20 4.95 -21.48 -13.68
CA VAL A 20 4.54 -22.28 -14.84
C VAL A 20 3.10 -21.96 -15.26
N VAL A 21 2.17 -21.85 -14.32
CA VAL A 21 0.74 -21.62 -14.61
C VAL A 21 0.50 -20.16 -14.99
N CYS A 22 -0.24 -19.93 -16.09
CA CYS A 22 -0.63 -18.59 -16.52
C CYS A 22 -2.08 -18.31 -16.13
N LEU A 23 -2.29 -17.34 -15.23
CA LEU A 23 -3.62 -16.88 -14.88
C LEU A 23 -4.19 -15.94 -15.96
N SER A 24 -5.50 -16.07 -16.21
CA SER A 24 -6.22 -15.14 -17.08
C SER A 24 -6.13 -13.70 -16.57
N ALA A 25 -6.34 -12.72 -17.45
CA ALA A 25 -6.36 -11.31 -17.05
C ALA A 25 -7.39 -11.06 -15.94
N ARG A 26 -8.62 -11.54 -16.14
CA ARG A 26 -9.71 -11.47 -15.14
C ARG A 26 -9.31 -12.09 -13.81
N GLY A 27 -8.64 -13.25 -13.81
CA GLY A 27 -8.18 -13.91 -12.59
C GLY A 27 -7.16 -13.04 -11.83
N ARG A 28 -6.21 -12.44 -12.54
CA ARG A 28 -5.23 -11.51 -11.96
C ARG A 28 -5.91 -10.28 -11.36
N ASP A 29 -6.88 -9.68 -12.06
CA ASP A 29 -7.59 -8.50 -11.58
C ASP A 29 -8.45 -8.79 -10.33
N VAL A 30 -9.01 -10.00 -10.23
CA VAL A 30 -9.71 -10.44 -9.03
C VAL A 30 -8.73 -10.57 -7.85
N LEU A 31 -7.57 -11.19 -8.07
CA LEU A 31 -6.56 -11.34 -7.03
C LEU A 31 -6.05 -9.98 -6.52
N GLU A 32 -5.79 -9.02 -7.41
CA GLU A 32 -5.38 -7.67 -7.02
C GLU A 32 -6.47 -6.96 -6.20
N ARG A 33 -7.73 -7.05 -6.61
CA ARG A 33 -8.86 -6.48 -5.86
C ARG A 33 -8.98 -7.10 -4.47
N ARG A 34 -8.93 -8.43 -4.37
CA ARG A 34 -8.99 -9.13 -3.07
C ARG A 34 -7.80 -8.78 -2.18
N GLN A 35 -6.60 -8.65 -2.72
CA GLN A 35 -5.44 -8.19 -1.95
C GLN A 35 -5.67 -6.80 -1.35
N ARG A 36 -6.22 -5.86 -2.13
CA ARG A 36 -6.52 -4.51 -1.64
C ARG A 36 -7.61 -4.51 -0.56
N GLU A 37 -8.65 -5.32 -0.73
CA GLU A 37 -9.70 -5.50 0.28
C GLU A 37 -9.13 -6.04 1.59
N VAL A 38 -8.35 -7.12 1.54
CA VAL A 38 -7.69 -7.68 2.73
C VAL A 38 -6.72 -6.67 3.33
N GLY A 39 -6.03 -5.89 2.50
CA GLY A 39 -5.15 -4.82 2.94
C GLY A 39 -5.88 -3.76 3.77
N ARG A 40 -7.06 -3.32 3.33
CA ARG A 40 -7.91 -2.37 4.07
C ARG A 40 -8.35 -2.91 5.41
N ILE A 41 -8.79 -4.18 5.42
CA ILE A 41 -9.18 -4.86 6.67
C ILE A 41 -7.97 -4.95 7.62
N ALA A 42 -6.78 -5.26 7.09
CA ALA A 42 -5.57 -5.39 7.90
C ALA A 42 -5.09 -4.08 8.53
N VAL A 43 -5.39 -2.92 7.92
CA VAL A 43 -5.10 -1.60 8.52
C VAL A 43 -6.32 -0.98 9.24
N GLY A 44 -7.50 -1.58 9.11
CA GLY A 44 -8.74 -1.11 9.74
C GLY A 44 -9.35 0.14 9.10
N CYS A 45 -8.97 0.48 7.87
CA CYS A 45 -9.41 1.72 7.21
C CYS A 45 -10.71 1.55 6.42
N HIS A 46 -11.37 2.66 6.12
CA HIS A 46 -12.58 2.64 5.31
C HIS A 46 -12.33 2.38 3.79
N GLY A 47 -13.40 2.00 3.09
CA GLY A 47 -13.34 1.59 1.68
C GLY A 47 -12.83 2.64 0.68
N SER A 48 -13.02 3.94 0.96
CA SER A 48 -12.60 5.02 0.05
C SER A 48 -11.15 5.49 0.18
N VAL A 49 -10.33 4.90 1.06
CA VAL A 49 -8.89 5.25 1.10
C VAL A 49 -8.22 4.85 -0.23
N ALA A 50 -7.20 5.56 -0.70
CA ALA A 50 -6.54 5.21 -1.95
C ALA A 50 -5.81 3.85 -1.86
N ASN A 51 -5.78 3.10 -2.97
CA ASN A 51 -5.13 1.78 -3.02
C ASN A 51 -3.61 1.87 -2.86
N GLU A 52 -3.02 2.97 -3.32
CA GLU A 52 -1.59 3.23 -3.31
C GLU A 52 -1.06 3.39 -1.88
N ALA A 53 -1.80 4.08 -1.01
CA ALA A 53 -1.47 4.18 0.40
C ALA A 53 -1.53 2.81 1.09
N VAL A 54 -2.55 2.00 0.80
CA VAL A 54 -2.68 0.63 1.32
C VAL A 54 -1.51 -0.24 0.87
N GLN A 55 -1.16 -0.21 -0.41
CA GLN A 55 -0.03 -0.95 -0.97
C GLN A 55 1.29 -0.50 -0.36
N GLY A 56 1.52 0.81 -0.29
CA GLY A 56 2.76 1.43 0.17
C GLY A 56 3.09 1.10 1.61
N ASP A 57 2.11 1.26 2.52
CA ASP A 57 2.33 1.05 3.95
C ASP A 57 2.28 -0.43 4.35
N LEU A 58 1.57 -1.29 3.62
CA LEU A 58 1.65 -2.74 3.84
C LEU A 58 2.94 -3.35 3.26
N GLY A 59 3.58 -2.67 2.30
CA GLY A 59 4.74 -3.18 1.58
C GLY A 59 4.41 -4.49 0.87
N TRP A 60 3.26 -4.55 0.19
CA TRP A 60 2.81 -5.72 -0.53
C TRP A 60 3.06 -5.52 -2.02
N SER A 61 3.84 -6.41 -2.63
CA SER A 61 3.94 -6.45 -4.09
C SER A 61 2.58 -6.75 -4.72
N SER A 62 2.40 -6.35 -5.96
CA SER A 62 1.29 -6.81 -6.80
C SER A 62 1.45 -8.31 -7.13
N PHE A 63 0.35 -8.98 -7.45
CA PHE A 63 0.40 -10.31 -8.06
C PHE A 63 1.11 -10.30 -9.40
N ALA A 64 1.04 -9.20 -10.17
CA ALA A 64 1.82 -9.03 -11.39
C ALA A 64 3.33 -9.06 -11.14
N ALA A 65 3.82 -8.37 -10.11
CA ALA A 65 5.23 -8.39 -9.71
C ALA A 65 5.68 -9.77 -9.20
N ARG A 66 4.83 -10.46 -8.43
CA ARG A 66 5.10 -11.83 -7.97
C ARG A 66 5.18 -12.82 -9.13
N GLU A 67 4.26 -12.71 -10.08
CA GLU A 67 4.27 -13.51 -11.31
C GLU A 67 5.54 -13.27 -12.12
N ALA A 68 5.91 -12.01 -12.34
CA ALA A 68 7.12 -11.66 -13.05
C ALA A 68 8.35 -12.29 -12.42
N SER A 69 8.52 -12.07 -11.11
CA SER A 69 9.66 -12.59 -10.35
C SER A 69 9.76 -14.11 -10.44
N SER A 70 8.64 -14.82 -10.30
CA SER A 70 8.61 -16.29 -10.33
C SER A 70 8.87 -16.85 -11.72
N LYS A 71 8.16 -16.34 -12.74
CA LYS A 71 8.26 -16.83 -14.12
C LYS A 71 9.61 -16.53 -14.76
N LEU A 72 10.14 -15.32 -14.58
CA LEU A 72 11.41 -14.91 -15.17
C LEU A 72 12.60 -15.62 -14.51
N ALA A 73 12.55 -15.83 -13.19
CA ALA A 73 13.56 -16.64 -12.51
C ALA A 73 13.53 -18.10 -12.99
N PHE A 74 12.34 -18.67 -13.19
CA PHE A 74 12.19 -20.02 -13.72
C PHE A 74 12.64 -20.14 -15.17
N TYR A 75 12.34 -19.13 -16.01
CA TYR A 75 12.82 -19.05 -17.38
C TYR A 75 14.36 -19.10 -17.43
N ASN A 76 15.05 -18.28 -16.63
CA ASN A 76 16.51 -18.35 -16.57
C ASN A 76 17.03 -19.67 -16.00
N ARG A 77 16.31 -20.27 -15.05
CA ARG A 77 16.65 -21.61 -14.55
C ARG A 77 16.57 -22.66 -15.65
N LEU A 78 15.56 -22.61 -16.53
CA LEU A 78 15.44 -23.49 -17.68
C LEU A 78 16.60 -23.28 -18.68
N LEU A 79 17.03 -22.03 -18.89
CA LEU A 79 18.18 -21.73 -19.75
C LEU A 79 19.48 -22.39 -19.29
N ASN A 80 19.68 -22.47 -17.97
CA ASN A 80 20.89 -23.01 -17.33
C ASN A 80 20.71 -24.45 -16.82
N MET A 81 19.61 -25.12 -17.19
CA MET A 81 19.29 -26.47 -16.73
C MET A 81 20.01 -27.54 -17.57
N HIS A 82 20.53 -28.59 -16.92
CA HIS A 82 21.09 -29.74 -17.63
C HIS A 82 20.07 -30.42 -18.54
N ARG A 83 20.52 -30.89 -19.72
CA ARG A 83 19.68 -31.44 -20.79
C ARG A 83 18.97 -32.74 -20.43
N ASP A 84 19.48 -33.49 -19.45
CA ASP A 84 18.84 -34.75 -19.03
C ASP A 84 17.47 -34.53 -18.35
N ARG A 85 17.20 -33.30 -17.87
CA ARG A 85 15.94 -33.00 -17.20
C ARG A 85 14.82 -32.77 -18.20
N TRP A 86 13.70 -33.45 -18.01
CA TRP A 86 12.51 -33.33 -18.85
C TRP A 86 12.06 -31.88 -19.09
N ALA A 87 12.07 -31.04 -18.05
CA ALA A 87 11.70 -29.63 -18.19
C ALA A 87 12.59 -28.88 -19.18
N ARG A 88 13.90 -29.17 -19.23
CA ARG A 88 14.83 -28.62 -20.21
C ARG A 88 14.55 -29.15 -21.61
N ARG A 89 14.34 -30.47 -21.75
CA ARG A 89 14.05 -31.10 -23.05
C ARG A 89 12.77 -30.55 -23.67
N VAL A 90 11.71 -30.39 -22.88
CA VAL A 90 10.45 -29.78 -23.32
C VAL A 90 10.68 -28.32 -23.72
N PHE A 91 11.43 -27.56 -22.93
CA PHE A 91 11.74 -26.16 -23.25
C PHE A 91 12.54 -26.02 -24.56
N GLU A 92 13.54 -26.88 -24.79
CA GLU A 92 14.30 -26.94 -26.05
C GLU A 92 13.40 -27.33 -27.23
N TYR A 93 12.52 -28.32 -27.04
CA TYR A 93 11.55 -28.72 -28.07
C TYR A 93 10.61 -27.57 -28.46
N LEU A 94 10.04 -26.86 -27.47
CA LEU A 94 9.17 -25.70 -27.72
C LEU A 94 9.91 -24.60 -28.50
N SER A 95 11.19 -24.40 -28.21
CA SER A 95 12.03 -23.41 -28.88
C SER A 95 12.36 -23.83 -30.31
N ALA A 96 12.75 -25.09 -30.52
CA ALA A 96 13.10 -25.64 -31.84
C ALA A 96 11.90 -25.72 -32.80
N THR A 97 10.70 -25.95 -32.27
CA THR A 97 9.45 -26.01 -33.06
C THR A 97 8.75 -24.67 -33.20
N CYS A 98 9.31 -23.59 -32.64
CA CYS A 98 8.71 -22.25 -32.64
C CYS A 98 7.28 -22.19 -32.08
N LEU A 99 6.91 -23.12 -31.19
CA LEU A 99 5.57 -23.21 -30.62
C LEU A 99 5.32 -22.09 -29.59
N ARG A 100 4.43 -21.15 -29.94
CA ARG A 100 4.03 -20.04 -29.05
C ARG A 100 2.93 -20.44 -28.08
N THR A 101 3.31 -21.15 -27.02
CA THR A 101 2.43 -21.43 -25.88
C THR A 101 1.94 -20.15 -25.19
N GLN A 102 0.90 -20.27 -24.36
CA GLN A 102 0.48 -19.15 -23.51
C GLN A 102 1.60 -18.72 -22.55
N TRP A 103 2.41 -19.67 -22.07
CA TRP A 103 3.51 -19.40 -21.16
C TRP A 103 4.66 -18.63 -21.84
N THR A 104 5.08 -19.02 -23.04
CA THR A 104 6.15 -18.31 -23.76
C THR A 104 5.72 -16.89 -24.15
N ARG A 105 4.47 -16.71 -24.59
CA ARG A 105 3.88 -15.37 -24.80
C ARG A 105 3.88 -14.54 -23.51
N ARG A 106 3.49 -15.15 -22.39
CA ARG A 106 3.46 -14.47 -21.09
C ARG A 106 4.84 -14.02 -20.62
N ILE A 107 5.87 -14.87 -20.78
CA ILE A 107 7.26 -14.50 -20.49
C ILE A 107 7.68 -13.26 -21.27
N TYR A 108 7.43 -13.25 -22.59
CA TYR A 108 7.78 -12.11 -23.44
C TYR A 108 7.10 -10.82 -22.97
N HIS A 109 5.80 -10.87 -22.67
CA HIS A 109 5.06 -9.71 -22.15
C HIS A 109 5.63 -9.22 -20.81
N LEU A 110 6.07 -10.14 -19.93
CA LEU A 110 6.68 -9.78 -18.66
C LEU A 110 8.07 -9.17 -18.86
N GLN A 111 8.88 -9.69 -19.78
CA GLN A 111 10.18 -9.11 -20.13
C GLN A 111 10.02 -7.68 -20.65
N GLN A 112 9.06 -7.44 -21.54
CA GLN A 112 8.77 -6.10 -22.04
C GLN A 112 8.27 -5.17 -20.92
N LYS A 113 7.29 -5.61 -20.13
CA LYS A 113 6.70 -4.80 -19.05
C LYS A 113 7.74 -4.34 -18.03
N PHE A 114 8.72 -5.19 -17.71
CA PHE A 114 9.75 -4.90 -16.71
C PHE A 114 11.09 -4.44 -17.33
N GLY A 115 11.09 -4.05 -18.60
CA GLY A 115 12.25 -3.44 -19.25
C GLY A 115 13.43 -4.39 -19.54
N LEU A 116 13.23 -5.69 -19.43
CA LEU A 116 14.28 -6.71 -19.60
C LEU A 116 14.61 -7.00 -21.07
N THR A 117 13.77 -6.52 -22.00
CA THR A 117 14.04 -6.59 -23.43
C THR A 117 15.04 -5.52 -23.86
N GLN A 118 14.90 -4.31 -23.33
CA GLN A 118 15.78 -3.17 -23.63
C GLN A 118 17.09 -3.26 -22.85
N ASP A 119 17.01 -3.66 -21.57
CA ASP A 119 18.16 -3.79 -20.68
C ASP A 119 18.20 -5.19 -20.03
N PRO A 120 18.82 -6.18 -20.71
CA PRO A 120 18.89 -7.55 -20.21
C PRO A 120 19.85 -7.69 -19.04
N ILE A 121 19.45 -8.46 -18.02
CA ILE A 121 20.31 -8.81 -16.88
C ILE A 121 21.43 -9.75 -17.34
N ARG A 122 22.69 -9.33 -17.18
CA ARG A 122 23.90 -10.06 -17.62
C ARG A 122 24.60 -10.83 -16.50
N VAL A 123 23.84 -11.56 -15.68
CA VAL A 123 24.38 -12.31 -14.54
C VAL A 123 24.38 -13.80 -14.83
N HIS A 124 25.53 -14.47 -14.62
CA HIS A 124 25.72 -15.88 -14.97
C HIS A 124 25.15 -16.87 -13.94
N SER A 125 25.07 -16.48 -12.66
CA SER A 125 24.50 -17.33 -11.62
C SER A 125 22.97 -17.28 -11.62
N VAL A 126 22.31 -18.45 -11.59
CA VAL A 126 20.85 -18.56 -11.51
C VAL A 126 20.28 -17.81 -10.30
N GLY A 127 20.96 -17.90 -9.14
CA GLY A 127 20.53 -17.24 -7.92
C GLY A 127 20.64 -15.72 -8.01
N ALA A 128 21.77 -15.22 -8.51
CA ALA A 128 22.01 -13.80 -8.66
C ALA A 128 21.12 -13.17 -9.75
N TYR A 129 20.80 -13.90 -10.84
CA TYR A 129 19.79 -13.49 -11.81
C TYR A 129 18.41 -13.35 -11.16
N ALA A 130 17.98 -14.32 -10.36
CA ALA A 130 16.69 -14.25 -9.68
C ALA A 130 16.59 -13.06 -8.71
N GLN A 131 17.69 -12.70 -8.04
CA GLN A 131 17.76 -11.51 -7.21
C GLN A 131 17.68 -10.22 -8.04
N ALA A 132 18.44 -10.14 -9.14
CA ALA A 132 18.41 -9.00 -10.05
C ALA A 132 17.02 -8.79 -10.68
N VAL A 133 16.33 -9.87 -11.06
CA VAL A 133 14.93 -9.80 -11.53
C VAL A 133 14.01 -9.24 -10.46
N ARG A 134 14.10 -9.74 -9.22
CA ARG A 134 13.26 -9.23 -8.11
C ARG A 134 13.52 -7.74 -7.87
N GLN A 135 14.76 -7.31 -7.96
CA GLN A 135 15.15 -5.91 -7.79
C GLN A 135 14.58 -5.04 -8.92
N ARG A 136 14.77 -5.44 -10.19
CA ARG A 136 14.20 -4.73 -11.35
C ARG A 136 12.67 -4.65 -11.30
N VAL A 137 12.02 -5.76 -10.92
CA VAL A 137 10.56 -5.80 -10.76
C VAL A 137 10.10 -4.83 -9.67
N ARG A 138 10.83 -4.75 -8.56
CA ARG A 138 10.54 -3.80 -7.47
C ARG A 138 10.70 -2.36 -7.94
N GLU A 139 11.80 -2.03 -8.62
CA GLU A 139 12.07 -0.67 -9.12
C GLU A 139 10.96 -0.18 -10.07
N VAL A 140 10.55 -1.03 -11.01
CA VAL A 140 9.46 -0.71 -11.96
C VAL A 140 8.12 -0.57 -11.22
N GLU A 141 7.88 -1.40 -10.20
CA GLU A 141 6.67 -1.33 -9.39
C GLU A 141 6.64 -0.06 -8.52
N ASP A 142 7.75 0.28 -7.87
CA ASP A 142 7.91 1.51 -7.08
C ASP A 142 7.74 2.75 -7.96
N ALA A 143 8.34 2.78 -9.16
CA ALA A 143 8.19 3.89 -10.10
C ALA A 143 6.74 4.07 -10.57
N ALA A 144 6.06 2.98 -10.95
CA ALA A 144 4.66 3.03 -11.34
C ALA A 144 3.75 3.47 -10.19
N TRP A 145 4.08 3.06 -8.96
CA TRP A 145 3.37 3.47 -7.76
C TRP A 145 3.58 4.95 -7.44
N GLN A 146 4.79 5.48 -7.57
CA GLN A 146 5.07 6.91 -7.41
C GLN A 146 4.27 7.77 -8.40
N LEU A 147 4.22 7.37 -9.68
CA LEU A 147 3.40 8.07 -10.68
C LEU A 147 1.91 8.07 -10.30
N ALA A 148 1.40 6.97 -9.76
CA ALA A 148 0.02 6.88 -9.29
C ALA A 148 -0.24 7.69 -8.01
N LEU A 149 0.78 7.97 -7.20
CA LEU A 149 0.68 8.91 -6.07
C LEU A 149 0.57 10.35 -6.55
N THR A 150 1.41 10.75 -7.52
CA THR A 150 1.42 12.13 -8.04
C THR A 150 0.13 12.52 -8.76
N ASP A 151 -0.58 11.55 -9.33
CA ASP A 151 -1.89 11.73 -9.98
C ASP A 151 -3.01 12.09 -8.98
N LYS A 152 -2.79 11.90 -7.67
CA LYS A 152 -3.82 12.03 -6.63
C LYS A 152 -3.47 13.11 -5.62
N GLU A 153 -4.18 14.23 -5.68
CA GLU A 153 -3.98 15.36 -4.75
C GLU A 153 -4.12 14.95 -3.27
N THR A 154 -5.06 14.05 -2.95
CA THR A 154 -5.25 13.54 -1.58
C THR A 154 -4.03 12.80 -1.03
N LEU A 155 -3.13 12.33 -1.89
CA LEU A 155 -1.91 11.62 -1.54
C LEU A 155 -0.66 12.50 -1.65
N SER A 156 -0.78 13.79 -1.98
CA SER A 156 0.36 14.71 -2.13
C SER A 156 1.30 14.67 -0.92
N PHE A 157 0.76 14.89 0.28
CA PHE A 157 1.52 14.83 1.54
C PHE A 157 2.16 13.45 1.76
N TYR A 158 1.41 12.37 1.51
CA TYR A 158 1.91 11.01 1.65
C TYR A 158 3.07 10.72 0.67
N GLY A 159 2.94 11.12 -0.59
CA GLY A 159 3.95 10.92 -1.63
C GLY A 159 5.21 11.77 -1.45
N GLN A 160 5.09 12.95 -0.81
CA GLN A 160 6.26 13.76 -0.43
C GLN A 160 7.16 13.07 0.60
N HIS A 161 6.58 12.22 1.47
CA HIS A 161 7.31 11.59 2.57
C HIS A 161 7.51 10.07 2.40
N LYS A 162 6.80 9.41 1.46
CA LYS A 162 6.92 7.96 1.21
C LYS A 162 7.52 7.69 -0.16
N ASN A 163 8.78 7.24 -0.15
CA ASN A 163 9.55 7.07 -1.40
C ASN A 163 9.47 5.67 -2.03
N SER A 164 9.01 4.64 -1.29
CA SER A 164 8.94 3.26 -1.80
C SER A 164 7.85 2.43 -1.12
N ILE A 165 7.47 1.32 -1.77
CA ILE A 165 6.57 0.30 -1.24
C ILE A 165 7.32 -0.52 -0.18
N LYS A 166 7.32 -0.01 1.06
CA LYS A 166 8.00 -0.60 2.22
C LYS A 166 7.04 -0.67 3.40
N ALA A 167 6.94 -1.86 3.99
CA ALA A 167 6.03 -2.14 5.08
C ALA A 167 6.33 -1.27 6.31
N VAL A 168 5.30 -0.65 6.84
CA VAL A 168 5.35 0.23 8.01
C VAL A 168 4.88 -0.56 9.25
N ARG A 169 5.62 -0.43 10.36
CA ARG A 169 5.37 -1.16 11.61
C ARG A 169 4.68 -0.30 12.68
N LEU A 170 3.78 0.58 12.25
CA LEU A 170 3.06 1.49 13.15
C LEU A 170 1.66 0.99 13.53
N TYR A 171 1.14 -0.05 12.87
CA TYR A 171 -0.24 -0.48 13.01
C TYR A 171 -0.38 -1.66 13.96
N ASP A 172 -1.15 -1.46 15.03
CA ASP A 172 -1.46 -2.44 16.09
C ASP A 172 -2.93 -2.93 16.05
N ASN A 173 -3.70 -2.55 15.02
CA ASN A 173 -5.14 -2.82 14.86
C ASN A 173 -6.05 -2.13 15.91
N SER A 174 -5.55 -1.17 16.69
CA SER A 174 -6.39 -0.25 17.45
C SER A 174 -7.17 0.71 16.54
N VAL A 175 -8.20 1.35 17.10
CA VAL A 175 -8.92 2.44 16.44
C VAL A 175 -7.95 3.58 16.10
N GLY A 176 -7.03 3.92 16.99
CA GLY A 176 -5.99 4.93 16.76
C GLY A 176 -5.07 4.58 15.61
N SER A 177 -4.69 3.31 15.44
CA SER A 177 -3.91 2.85 14.27
C SER A 177 -4.67 2.97 12.96
N ALA A 178 -5.96 2.64 12.94
CA ALA A 178 -6.80 2.80 11.76
C ALA A 178 -6.95 4.27 11.37
N LEU A 179 -7.20 5.13 12.36
CA LEU A 179 -7.28 6.58 12.15
C LEU A 179 -5.93 7.16 11.72
N LEU A 180 -4.82 6.73 12.34
CA LEU A 180 -3.47 7.15 11.93
C LEU A 180 -3.21 6.80 10.47
N PHE A 181 -3.57 5.60 10.02
CA PHE A 181 -3.44 5.22 8.61
C PHE A 181 -4.28 6.12 7.70
N GLU A 182 -5.53 6.38 8.05
CA GLU A 182 -6.40 7.29 7.29
C GLU A 182 -5.82 8.71 7.24
N THR A 183 -5.26 9.21 8.34
CA THR A 183 -4.60 10.51 8.41
C THR A 183 -3.35 10.55 7.54
N ARG A 184 -2.49 9.53 7.63
CA ARG A 184 -1.28 9.39 6.78
C ARG A 184 -1.63 9.38 5.30
N ALA A 185 -2.70 8.67 4.93
CA ALA A 185 -3.18 8.57 3.56
C ALA A 185 -3.98 9.80 3.09
N GLY A 186 -4.04 10.87 3.90
CA GLY A 186 -4.82 12.06 3.59
C GLY A 186 -6.28 11.73 3.33
N ALA A 187 -6.85 10.80 4.08
CA ALA A 187 -8.19 10.24 3.90
C ALA A 187 -9.08 10.37 5.15
N LEU A 188 -8.56 10.93 6.25
CA LEU A 188 -9.31 11.17 7.48
C LEU A 188 -10.58 12.00 7.20
N ARG A 189 -11.72 11.58 7.76
CA ARG A 189 -13.02 12.20 7.53
C ARG A 189 -13.23 13.45 8.41
N THR A 190 -12.36 14.43 8.24
CA THR A 190 -12.53 15.74 8.86
C THR A 190 -13.73 16.50 8.26
N LEU A 191 -14.28 17.48 8.97
CA LEU A 191 -15.37 18.30 8.44
C LEU A 191 -14.95 19.12 7.21
N THR A 192 -13.74 19.68 7.22
CA THR A 192 -13.16 20.38 6.05
C THR A 192 -13.13 19.49 4.81
N ARG A 193 -12.77 18.20 4.96
CA ARG A 193 -12.82 17.23 3.87
C ARG A 193 -14.26 16.93 3.46
N GLN A 194 -15.16 16.72 4.42
CA GLN A 194 -16.55 16.37 4.14
C GLN A 194 -17.27 17.48 3.37
N GLN A 195 -17.01 18.75 3.71
CA GLN A 195 -17.59 19.92 3.02
C GLN A 195 -17.35 19.92 1.51
N VAL A 196 -16.21 19.38 1.05
CA VAL A 196 -15.91 19.28 -0.39
C VAL A 196 -16.86 18.32 -1.12
N PHE A 197 -17.44 17.34 -0.42
CA PHE A 197 -18.28 16.29 -1.00
C PHE A 197 -19.74 16.34 -0.55
N ASP A 198 -20.06 17.17 0.43
CA ASP A 198 -21.37 17.26 1.07
C ASP A 198 -21.70 18.71 1.38
N GLU A 199 -22.57 19.29 0.55
CA GLU A 199 -23.05 20.67 0.65
C GLU A 199 -23.87 20.92 1.94
N THR A 200 -24.31 19.86 2.64
CA THR A 200 -25.02 20.00 3.92
C THR A 200 -24.10 20.39 5.07
N VAL A 201 -22.78 20.23 4.89
CA VAL A 201 -21.77 20.62 5.89
C VAL A 201 -21.49 22.11 5.77
N THR A 202 -22.21 22.91 6.56
CA THR A 202 -22.08 24.38 6.57
C THR A 202 -21.07 24.90 7.60
N CYS A 203 -20.75 24.09 8.61
CA CYS A 203 -19.79 24.42 9.65
C CYS A 203 -18.66 23.40 9.67
N VAL A 204 -17.41 23.90 9.61
CA VAL A 204 -16.20 23.07 9.63
C VAL A 204 -15.42 23.19 10.94
N LEU A 205 -15.97 23.88 11.95
CA LEU A 205 -15.34 24.00 13.26
C LEU A 205 -15.12 22.62 13.90
N CYS A 206 -13.96 22.45 14.51
CA CYS A 206 -13.53 21.22 15.14
C CYS A 206 -14.55 20.75 16.17
N ARG A 207 -15.03 19.51 16.01
CA ARG A 207 -16.05 18.92 16.91
C ARG A 207 -15.55 18.68 18.32
N ALA A 208 -14.24 18.77 18.55
CA ALA A 208 -13.65 18.64 19.88
C ALA A 208 -13.52 19.97 20.60
N CYS A 209 -12.98 21.01 19.95
CA CYS A 209 -12.70 22.30 20.61
C CYS A 209 -13.63 23.44 20.22
N GLY A 210 -14.33 23.37 19.08
CA GLY A 210 -15.21 24.43 18.58
C GLY A 210 -14.53 25.71 18.10
N ASN A 211 -13.20 25.84 18.20
CA ASN A 211 -12.51 27.13 18.06
C ASN A 211 -11.77 27.34 16.72
N SER A 212 -11.57 26.28 15.93
CA SER A 212 -10.82 26.34 14.67
C SER A 212 -11.28 25.24 13.73
N ASP A 213 -10.96 25.34 12.44
CA ASP A 213 -11.37 24.39 11.43
C ASP A 213 -10.83 22.98 11.72
N GLU A 214 -11.69 21.98 11.54
CA GLU A 214 -11.35 20.59 11.70
C GLU A 214 -10.46 20.14 10.53
N THR A 215 -9.16 20.35 10.64
CA THR A 215 -8.16 19.87 9.67
C THR A 215 -7.32 18.74 10.27
N ILE A 216 -6.61 17.97 9.42
CA ILE A 216 -5.66 16.96 9.89
C ILE A 216 -4.60 17.61 10.79
N GLU A 217 -4.06 18.75 10.37
CA GLU A 217 -3.03 19.46 11.12
C GLU A 217 -3.54 19.93 12.49
N HIS A 218 -4.75 20.50 12.53
CA HIS A 218 -5.37 20.91 13.78
C HIS A 218 -5.53 19.74 14.76
N LEU A 219 -6.12 18.63 14.30
CA LEU A 219 -6.36 17.46 15.15
C LEU A 219 -5.05 16.85 15.68
N VAL A 220 -4.04 16.75 14.82
CA VAL A 220 -2.77 16.10 15.17
C VAL A 220 -1.89 17.00 16.05
N LEU A 221 -1.77 18.29 15.75
CA LEU A 221 -0.77 19.16 16.36
C LEU A 221 -1.33 20.21 17.32
N GLN A 222 -2.53 20.74 17.08
CA GLN A 222 -2.95 22.04 17.64
C GLN A 222 -4.17 21.95 18.58
N CYS A 223 -5.01 20.92 18.48
CA CYS A 223 -6.28 20.87 19.21
C CYS A 223 -6.07 20.67 20.72
N ASP A 224 -6.30 21.71 21.53
CA ASP A 224 -6.13 21.67 22.98
C ASP A 224 -7.15 20.74 23.69
N ALA A 225 -8.30 20.49 23.06
CA ALA A 225 -9.33 19.60 23.59
C ALA A 225 -8.97 18.10 23.49
N LEU A 226 -7.93 17.74 22.75
CA LEU A 226 -7.51 16.35 22.50
C LEU A 226 -6.28 15.95 23.33
N GLY A 227 -6.11 16.55 24.51
CA GLY A 227 -4.94 16.35 25.36
C GLY A 227 -3.72 17.13 24.90
N GLU A 228 -2.54 16.77 25.41
CA GLU A 228 -1.29 17.54 25.18
C GLU A 228 -1.03 17.76 23.67
N PRO A 229 -0.92 19.02 23.23
CA PRO A 229 -0.55 19.37 21.87
C PRO A 229 0.82 18.81 21.51
N VAL A 230 1.00 18.39 20.26
CA VAL A 230 2.31 18.01 19.72
C VAL A 230 2.94 19.18 18.96
N SER A 231 2.70 20.42 19.43
CA SER A 231 2.94 21.66 18.66
C SER A 231 4.41 21.90 18.29
N GLN A 232 5.35 21.20 18.93
CA GLN A 232 6.78 21.31 18.64
C GLN A 232 7.29 20.30 17.60
N THR A 233 6.43 19.44 17.04
CA THR A 233 6.82 18.46 16.03
C THR A 233 6.19 18.74 14.68
N ALA A 234 6.95 18.51 13.60
CA ALA A 234 6.42 18.54 12.25
C ALA A 234 5.33 17.48 12.06
N LEU A 235 4.31 17.77 11.25
CA LEU A 235 3.21 16.86 10.97
C LEU A 235 3.70 15.49 10.47
N ALA A 236 4.75 15.47 9.63
CA ALA A 236 5.33 14.24 9.12
C ALA A 236 5.84 13.31 10.24
N VAL A 237 6.51 13.88 11.25
CA VAL A 237 7.02 13.15 12.42
C VAL A 237 5.88 12.63 13.27
N ALA A 238 4.85 13.46 13.53
CA ALA A 238 3.67 13.06 14.28
C ALA A 238 2.86 11.95 13.60
N LEU A 239 2.90 11.87 12.28
CA LEU A 239 2.29 10.82 11.47
C LEU A 239 3.21 9.59 11.29
N GLY A 240 4.44 9.62 11.80
CA GLY A 240 5.38 8.49 11.79
C GLY A 240 6.07 8.28 10.44
N PHE A 241 6.27 9.33 9.66
CA PHE A 241 7.28 9.31 8.60
C PHE A 241 8.68 9.38 9.23
N GLU A 242 9.66 8.80 8.53
CA GLU A 242 11.07 8.81 8.95
C GLU A 242 11.55 10.27 9.02
N ASP A 243 12.25 10.64 10.10
CA ASP A 243 12.85 11.97 10.26
C ASP A 243 14.14 12.11 9.43
N SER A 244 14.86 13.23 9.60
CA SER A 244 16.12 13.47 8.88
C SER A 244 17.20 12.42 9.17
N GLU A 245 17.09 11.68 10.27
CA GLU A 245 18.01 10.60 10.66
C GLU A 245 17.51 9.22 10.19
N GLY A 246 16.32 9.16 9.57
CA GLY A 246 15.72 7.91 9.11
C GLY A 246 14.93 7.18 10.19
N GLU A 247 14.75 7.78 11.36
CA GLU A 247 14.11 7.14 12.52
C GLU A 247 12.66 7.58 12.68
N VAL A 248 11.85 6.71 13.29
CA VAL A 248 10.44 6.99 13.55
C VAL A 248 10.23 7.32 15.02
N GLN A 249 9.72 8.52 15.29
CA GLN A 249 9.44 8.99 16.65
C GLN A 249 8.19 8.31 17.24
N THR A 250 8.38 7.13 17.83
CA THR A 250 7.30 6.27 18.35
C THR A 250 6.42 6.93 19.40
N VAL A 251 6.97 7.82 20.22
CA VAL A 251 6.23 8.60 21.23
C VAL A 251 5.26 9.56 20.56
N ALA A 252 5.69 10.27 19.52
CA ALA A 252 4.84 11.20 18.77
C ALA A 252 3.70 10.45 18.08
N VAL A 253 4.00 9.30 17.45
CA VAL A 253 2.98 8.45 16.82
C VAL A 253 1.94 7.96 17.84
N SER A 254 2.39 7.52 19.02
CA SER A 254 1.51 7.02 20.07
C SER A 254 0.59 8.12 20.62
N ARG A 255 1.11 9.35 20.76
CA ARG A 255 0.31 10.53 21.11
C ARG A 255 -0.72 10.82 20.02
N THR A 256 -0.32 10.87 18.74
CA THR A 256 -1.24 11.09 17.62
C THR A 256 -2.37 10.07 17.58
N LYS A 257 -2.08 8.77 17.77
CA LYS A 257 -3.13 7.74 17.85
C LYS A 257 -4.16 8.05 18.94
N ARG A 258 -3.72 8.40 20.15
CA ARG A 258 -4.60 8.72 21.28
C ARG A 258 -5.45 9.97 21.01
N ARG A 259 -4.85 11.02 20.43
CA ARG A 259 -5.56 12.24 20.03
C ARG A 259 -6.69 11.94 19.03
N LEU A 260 -6.39 11.12 18.02
CA LEU A 260 -7.37 10.72 17.01
C LEU A 260 -8.51 9.86 17.60
N GLU A 261 -8.20 8.98 18.56
CA GLU A 261 -9.22 8.20 19.28
C GLU A 261 -10.16 9.11 20.09
N GLN A 262 -9.61 10.08 20.83
CA GLN A 262 -10.38 11.07 21.57
C GLN A 262 -11.27 11.92 20.65
N TRP A 263 -10.72 12.36 19.51
CA TRP A 263 -11.49 13.08 18.50
C TRP A 263 -12.67 12.24 18.00
N ARG A 264 -12.45 10.96 17.72
CA ARG A 264 -13.52 10.08 17.26
C ARG A 264 -14.60 9.87 18.31
N ALA A 265 -14.24 9.82 19.59
CA ALA A 265 -15.20 9.79 20.69
C ALA A 265 -16.03 11.08 20.73
N ALA A 266 -15.39 12.26 20.65
CA ALA A 266 -16.07 13.55 20.61
C ALA A 266 -17.01 13.70 19.40
N CYS A 267 -16.62 13.17 18.24
CA CYS A 267 -17.48 13.14 17.06
C CYS A 267 -18.74 12.30 17.25
N SER A 268 -18.64 11.23 18.06
CA SER A 268 -19.75 10.30 18.30
C SER A 268 -20.75 10.90 19.28
N THR A 269 -20.29 11.65 20.29
CA THR A 269 -21.15 12.36 21.24
C THR A 269 -21.88 13.52 20.55
N ALA A 270 -21.21 14.30 19.71
CA ALA A 270 -21.81 15.40 18.95
C ALA A 270 -22.97 14.95 18.04
N LYS A 271 -22.83 13.79 17.38
CA LYS A 271 -23.92 13.21 16.57
C LYS A 271 -25.14 12.79 17.40
N HIS A 272 -24.93 12.38 18.65
CA HIS A 272 -26.03 12.06 19.56
C HIS A 272 -26.76 13.31 20.07
N SER A 273 -26.05 14.42 20.32
CA SER A 273 -26.68 15.70 20.70
C SER A 273 -27.48 16.32 19.56
N GLU A 274 -26.97 16.27 18.33
CA GLU A 274 -27.69 16.76 17.15
C GLU A 274 -28.97 15.95 16.87
N ARG A 275 -28.91 14.62 16.99
CA ARG A 275 -30.08 13.74 16.83
C ARG A 275 -31.11 13.86 17.95
N SER A 276 -30.72 14.31 19.14
CA SER A 276 -31.61 14.54 20.28
C SER A 276 -32.18 15.96 20.34
N GLY A 277 -31.95 16.79 19.31
CA GLY A 277 -32.56 18.11 19.17
C GLY A 277 -31.95 19.20 20.05
N LYS A 278 -30.83 18.94 20.73
CA LYS A 278 -30.05 19.99 21.42
C LYS A 278 -29.11 20.64 20.41
N LYS A 279 -29.62 21.57 19.61
CA LYS A 279 -28.79 22.45 18.77
C LYS A 279 -27.99 23.37 19.70
N CYS A 280 -26.66 23.39 19.52
CA CYS A 280 -25.83 24.48 20.03
C CYS A 280 -26.33 25.80 19.41
N LEU A 281 -26.59 26.77 20.27
CA LEU A 281 -26.64 28.18 19.93
C LEU A 281 -25.22 28.70 19.71
#